data_AF-V5JVA3-F1
#
_entry.id   AF-V5JVA3-F1
#
_cell.length_a   1.000
_cell.length_b   1.000
_cell.length_c   1.000
_cell.angle_alpha   90.00
_cell.angle_beta   90.00
_cell.angle_gamma   90.00
#
_symmetry.space_group_name_H-M   'P 1'
#
loop_
_entity.id
_entity.type
_entity.pdbx_description
1 polymer ?
#
loop_
_entity_poly.entity_id
_entity_poly.type
_entity_poly.pdbx_seq_one_letter_code
_entity_poly.pdbx_strand_id
1 'polypeptide(L)'
;MDFMLSVSFYEVLNIQIFSNSMSNFLSGMVYMGFVFLMTIGLLSLGMAVGQKWRYEVAKLTAFECGFDPLSSSRMPFSMRFFLVALLFLVFDVEMVLLFPYIISLKTIFLKMSMFSKWMCFVFLLILIGGLFHEINEGSLEWKY
;
A
#
# COMPACT_ATOMS: atom_id res chain seq x y z
N MET A 1 7.73 -22.06 -43.64
CA MET A 1 7.44 -20.62 -43.78
C MET A 1 6.50 -20.13 -42.68
N ASP A 2 5.45 -20.88 -42.35
CA ASP A 2 4.45 -20.48 -41.32
C ASP A 2 5.01 -20.33 -39.90
N PHE A 3 5.97 -21.17 -39.50
CA PHE A 3 6.63 -21.06 -38.19
C PHE A 3 7.40 -19.74 -38.03
N MET A 4 8.16 -19.32 -39.06
CA MET A 4 8.90 -18.06 -39.03
C MET A 4 7.96 -16.83 -39.04
N LEU A 5 6.81 -16.92 -39.72
CA LEU A 5 5.79 -15.87 -39.70
C LEU A 5 5.14 -15.72 -38.32
N SER A 6 4.89 -16.84 -37.63
CA SER A 6 4.32 -16.82 -36.27
C SER A 6 5.27 -16.21 -35.22
N VAL A 7 6.58 -16.46 -35.35
CA VAL A 7 7.62 -15.89 -34.47
C VAL A 7 7.74 -14.38 -34.68
N SER A 8 7.79 -13.91 -35.93
CA SER A 8 7.87 -12.48 -36.24
C SER A 8 6.63 -11.71 -35.75
N PHE A 9 5.43 -12.31 -35.87
CA PHE A 9 4.20 -11.70 -35.36
C PHE A 9 4.18 -11.59 -33.83
N TYR A 10 4.70 -12.61 -33.13
CA TYR A 10 4.82 -12.61 -31.67
C TYR A 10 5.82 -11.56 -31.18
N GLU A 11 6.95 -11.37 -31.88
CA GLU A 11 7.92 -10.32 -31.57
C GLU A 11 7.32 -8.91 -31.77
N VAL A 12 6.62 -8.67 -32.89
CA VAL A 12 5.95 -7.39 -33.15
C VAL A 12 4.86 -7.10 -32.10
N LEU A 13 4.08 -8.12 -31.71
CA LEU A 13 3.08 -7.99 -30.65
C LEU A 13 3.73 -7.63 -29.31
N ASN A 14 4.84 -8.28 -28.94
CA ASN A 14 5.58 -7.98 -27.71
C ASN A 14 6.17 -6.56 -27.72
N ILE A 15 6.71 -6.11 -28.86
CA ILE A 15 7.23 -4.76 -29.03
C ILE A 15 6.10 -3.72 -28.85
N GLN A 16 4.90 -4.00 -29.37
CA GLN A 16 3.76 -3.10 -29.28
C GLN A 16 3.11 -3.11 -27.89
N ILE A 17 3.11 -4.26 -27.19
CA ILE A 17 2.70 -4.34 -25.78
C ILE A 17 3.68 -3.57 -24.90
N PHE A 18 4.99 -3.70 -25.14
CA PHE A 18 6.02 -2.99 -24.40
C PHE A 18 5.94 -1.46 -24.62
N SER A 19 5.75 -1.01 -25.86
CA SER A 19 5.61 0.42 -26.17
C SER A 19 4.36 1.04 -25.54
N ASN A 20 3.22 0.33 -25.54
CA ASN A 20 2.00 0.74 -24.85
C ASN A 20 2.14 0.73 -23.33
N SER A 21 2.86 -0.25 -22.77
CA SER A 21 3.16 -0.28 -21.34
C SER A 21 4.01 0.92 -20.93
N MET A 22 5.02 1.25 -21.75
CA MET A 22 5.89 2.40 -21.52
C MET A 22 5.14 3.73 -21.63
N SER A 23 4.22 3.87 -22.59
CA SER A 23 3.40 5.09 -22.71
C SER A 23 2.42 5.24 -21.54
N ASN A 24 1.83 4.15 -21.06
CA ASN A 24 0.98 4.15 -19.84
C ASN A 24 1.79 4.51 -18.59
N PHE A 25 3.01 3.98 -18.46
CA PHE A 25 3.92 4.33 -17.38
C PHE A 25 4.29 5.81 -17.41
N LEU A 26 4.63 6.35 -18.58
CA LEU A 26 4.91 7.78 -18.78
C LEU A 26 3.68 8.63 -18.46
N SER A 27 2.48 8.22 -18.88
CA SER A 27 1.23 8.91 -18.52
C SER A 27 1.00 8.95 -17.01
N GLY A 28 1.27 7.84 -16.32
CA GLY A 28 1.21 7.77 -14.85
C GLY A 28 2.20 8.70 -14.18
N MET A 29 3.45 8.76 -14.67
CA MET A 29 4.46 9.70 -14.15
C MET A 29 4.04 11.16 -14.32
N VAL A 30 3.47 11.51 -15.49
CA VAL A 30 2.97 12.87 -15.75
C VAL A 30 1.83 13.22 -14.81
N TYR A 31 0.89 12.30 -14.58
CA TYR A 31 -0.21 12.52 -13.64
C TYR A 31 0.29 12.75 -12.21
N MET A 32 1.22 11.93 -11.71
CA MET A 32 1.81 12.10 -10.39
C MET A 32 2.55 13.43 -10.26
N GLY A 33 3.29 13.83 -11.29
CA GLY A 33 3.95 15.14 -11.35
C GLY A 33 2.97 16.31 -11.29
N PHE A 34 1.85 16.21 -12.02
CA PHE A 34 0.80 17.23 -11.99
C PHE A 34 0.17 17.39 -10.59
N VAL A 35 -0.17 16.27 -9.93
CA VAL A 35 -0.74 16.30 -8.57
C VAL A 35 0.26 16.94 -7.59
N PHE A 36 1.54 16.58 -7.67
CA PHE A 36 2.59 17.14 -6.82
C PHE A 36 2.79 18.65 -7.05
N LEU A 37 2.76 19.11 -8.30
CA LEU A 37 2.85 20.54 -8.61
C LEU A 37 1.62 21.30 -8.09
N MET A 38 0.42 20.71 -8.21
CA MET A 38 -0.80 21.31 -7.68
C MET A 38 -0.78 21.44 -6.17
N THR A 39 -0.29 20.45 -5.43
CA THR A 39 -0.19 20.54 -3.95
C THR A 39 0.81 21.62 -3.52
N ILE A 40 1.97 21.72 -4.18
CA ILE A 40 2.93 22.80 -3.93
C ILE A 40 2.33 24.17 -4.29
N GLY A 41 1.61 24.25 -5.41
CA GLY A 41 0.90 25.46 -5.84
C GLY A 41 -0.09 25.93 -4.78
N LEU A 42 -0.94 25.04 -4.28
CA LEU A 42 -1.91 25.35 -3.23
C LEU A 42 -1.24 25.73 -1.90
N LEU A 43 -0.17 25.04 -1.51
CA LEU A 43 0.59 25.37 -0.30
C LEU A 43 1.23 26.77 -0.40
N SER A 44 1.85 27.10 -1.53
CA SER A 44 2.48 28.40 -1.76
C SER A 44 1.45 29.54 -1.79
N LEU A 45 0.30 29.32 -2.43
CA LEU A 45 -0.84 30.24 -2.37
C LEU A 45 -1.34 30.44 -0.93
N GLY A 46 -1.50 29.35 -0.16
CA GLY A 46 -1.89 29.42 1.24
C GLY A 46 -0.89 30.23 2.09
N MET A 47 0.40 30.12 1.81
CA MET A 47 1.43 30.91 2.48
C MET A 47 1.43 32.38 2.03
N ALA A 48 1.16 32.67 0.75
CA ALA A 48 1.14 34.02 0.20
C ALA A 48 -0.09 34.82 0.65
N VAL A 49 -1.26 34.18 0.72
CA VAL A 49 -2.52 34.78 1.22
C VAL A 49 -2.54 34.84 2.75
N GLY A 50 -1.86 33.89 3.42
CA GLY A 50 -1.82 33.81 4.87
C GLY A 50 -1.30 35.08 5.53
N GLN A 51 -2.12 35.70 6.39
CA GLN A 51 -1.77 36.92 7.13
C GLN A 51 -0.79 36.60 8.29
N LYS A 52 0.48 36.36 7.98
CA LYS A 52 1.55 36.07 8.97
C LYS A 52 2.15 37.31 9.63
N TRP A 53 1.54 38.48 9.46
CA TRP A 53 2.11 39.77 9.87
C TRP A 53 2.24 39.97 11.38
N ARG A 54 1.42 39.27 12.19
CA ARG A 54 1.45 39.41 13.65
C ARG A 54 2.10 38.17 14.26
N TYR A 55 3.34 38.33 14.71
CA TYR A 55 4.05 37.33 15.48
C TYR A 55 3.53 37.33 16.92
N GLU A 56 2.74 36.33 17.28
CA GLU A 56 2.21 36.14 18.63
C GLU A 56 2.75 34.82 19.20
N VAL A 57 3.50 34.89 20.29
CA VAL A 57 4.12 33.72 20.94
C VAL A 57 3.05 32.68 21.32
N ALA A 58 1.86 33.11 21.74
CA ALA A 58 0.74 32.23 22.07
C ALA A 58 0.21 31.40 20.87
N LYS A 59 0.44 31.82 19.62
CA LYS A 59 0.11 31.02 18.42
C LYS A 59 1.18 29.97 18.10
N LEU A 60 2.36 30.08 18.71
CA LEU A 60 3.51 29.20 18.50
C LEU A 60 3.66 28.17 19.62
N THR A 61 2.93 28.32 20.73
CA THR A 61 2.84 27.33 21.81
C THR A 61 1.88 26.20 21.42
N ALA A 62 2.10 25.01 21.98
CA ALA A 62 1.21 23.87 21.77
C ALA A 62 -0.24 24.22 22.17
N PHE A 63 -1.20 23.74 21.39
CA PHE A 63 -2.61 23.94 21.70
C PHE A 63 -3.00 23.06 22.87
N GLU A 64 -3.29 23.69 24.00
CA GLU A 64 -3.82 23.08 25.22
C GLU A 64 -5.04 23.90 25.65
N CYS A 65 -5.66 23.57 26.78
CA CYS A 65 -6.75 24.35 27.38
C CYS A 65 -6.31 25.72 27.97
N GLY A 66 -5.23 26.34 27.46
CA GLY A 66 -4.67 27.61 27.94
C GLY A 66 -3.69 27.50 29.11
N PHE A 67 -3.24 26.29 29.43
CA PHE A 67 -2.29 26.00 30.50
C PHE A 67 -0.94 25.53 29.94
N ASP A 68 0.13 25.75 30.69
CA ASP A 68 1.43 25.15 30.39
C ASP A 68 1.33 23.62 30.48
N PRO A 69 2.03 22.88 29.60
CA PRO A 69 2.00 21.43 29.60
C PRO A 69 2.45 20.88 30.97
N LEU A 70 1.54 20.20 31.66
CA LEU A 70 1.71 19.75 33.05
C LEU A 70 2.75 18.63 33.22
N SER A 71 3.12 17.94 32.14
CA SER A 71 4.01 16.77 32.20
C SER A 71 4.83 16.62 30.92
N SER A 72 5.88 15.78 31.00
CA SER A 72 6.64 15.41 29.81
C SER A 72 5.72 14.64 28.85
N SER A 73 5.76 14.98 27.56
CA SER A 73 4.97 14.34 26.49
C SER A 73 5.34 12.88 26.22
N ARG A 74 6.21 12.28 27.04
CA ARG A 74 6.73 10.94 26.84
C ARG A 74 5.78 9.92 27.43
N MET A 75 4.74 9.61 26.66
CA MET A 75 3.97 8.40 26.91
C MET A 75 4.78 7.17 26.51
N PRO A 76 4.75 6.08 27.30
CA PRO A 76 5.39 4.84 26.89
C PRO A 76 4.78 4.37 25.57
N PHE A 77 5.64 3.95 24.63
CA PHE A 77 5.18 3.40 23.36
C PHE A 77 4.38 2.13 23.63
N SER A 78 3.15 2.07 23.11
CA SER A 78 2.31 0.90 23.32
C SER A 78 2.78 -0.25 22.41
N MET A 79 3.04 -1.42 22.99
CA MET A 79 3.39 -2.63 22.23
C MET A 79 2.30 -3.06 21.24
N ARG A 80 1.06 -2.59 21.43
CA ARG A 80 -0.08 -2.91 20.55
C ARG A 80 0.08 -2.35 19.14
N PHE A 81 0.53 -1.10 18.99
CA PHE A 81 0.81 -0.52 17.67
C PHE A 81 1.91 -1.28 16.92
N PHE A 82 2.89 -1.81 17.67
CA PHE A 82 3.93 -2.67 17.09
C PHE A 82 3.38 -4.01 16.61
N LEU A 83 2.52 -4.67 17.41
CA LEU A 83 1.88 -5.93 17.01
C LEU A 83 1.00 -5.76 15.76
N VAL A 84 0.22 -4.68 15.68
CA VAL A 84 -0.59 -4.38 14.50
C VAL A 84 0.28 -4.12 13.26
N ALA A 85 1.38 -3.37 13.41
CA ALA A 85 2.31 -3.11 12.31
C ALA A 85 3.02 -4.39 11.83
N LEU A 86 3.39 -5.27 12.76
CA LEU A 86 3.99 -6.56 12.46
C LEU A 86 3.01 -7.49 11.75
N LEU A 87 1.75 -7.56 12.22
CA LEU A 87 0.69 -8.32 11.56
C LEU A 87 0.42 -7.79 10.14
N PHE A 88 0.36 -6.47 9.96
CA PHE A 88 0.21 -5.86 8.64
C PHE A 88 1.35 -6.25 7.69
N LEU A 89 2.60 -6.23 8.17
CA LEU A 89 3.77 -6.61 7.37
C LEU A 89 3.70 -8.07 6.92
N VAL A 90 3.32 -8.98 7.83
CA VAL A 90 3.16 -10.41 7.51
C VAL A 90 2.05 -10.60 6.46
N PHE A 91 0.88 -10.00 6.69
CA PHE A 91 -0.25 -10.10 5.76
C PHE A 91 0.06 -9.50 4.37
N ASP A 92 0.86 -8.42 4.31
CA ASP A 92 1.27 -7.80 3.05
C ASP A 92 2.19 -8.74 2.25
N VAL A 93 3.17 -9.37 2.89
CA VAL A 93 4.04 -10.38 2.26
C VAL A 93 3.23 -11.59 1.76
N GLU A 94 2.25 -12.03 2.53
CA GLU A 94 1.38 -13.15 2.17
C GLU A 94 0.49 -12.82 0.97
N MET A 95 -0.01 -11.58 0.87
CA MET A 95 -0.78 -11.10 -0.28
C MET A 95 0.06 -11.04 -1.56
N VAL A 96 1.33 -10.65 -1.48
CA VAL A 96 2.26 -10.68 -2.62
C VAL A 96 2.44 -12.11 -3.15
N LEU A 97 2.47 -13.11 -2.26
CA LEU A 97 2.57 -14.52 -2.66
C LEU A 97 1.26 -15.05 -3.28
N LEU A 98 0.09 -14.59 -2.83
CA LEU A 98 -1.21 -14.98 -3.40
C LEU A 98 -1.49 -14.34 -4.76
N PHE A 99 -0.97 -13.14 -5.02
CA PHE A 99 -1.25 -12.39 -6.23
C PHE A 99 -0.99 -13.15 -7.55
N PRO A 100 0.17 -13.79 -7.79
CA PRO A 100 0.41 -14.56 -9.01
C PRO A 100 -0.54 -15.76 -9.15
N TYR A 101 -0.92 -16.38 -8.02
CA TYR A 101 -1.89 -17.48 -8.03
C TYR A 101 -3.25 -16.99 -8.53
N ILE A 102 -3.76 -15.85 -8.03
CA ILE A 102 -5.04 -15.26 -8.45
C ILE A 102 -5.06 -14.94 -9.95
N ILE A 103 -3.97 -14.36 -10.48
CA ILE A 103 -3.88 -14.04 -11.91
C ILE A 103 -3.95 -15.33 -12.75
N SER A 104 -3.31 -16.41 -12.29
CA SER A 104 -3.28 -17.70 -13.00
C SER A 104 -4.63 -18.42 -13.03
N LEU A 105 -5.53 -18.13 -12.06
CA LEU A 105 -6.87 -18.73 -12.02
C LEU A 105 -7.68 -18.37 -13.27
N LYS A 106 -7.52 -17.16 -13.81
CA LYS A 106 -8.31 -16.71 -14.97
C LYS A 106 -8.01 -17.50 -16.25
N THR A 107 -6.77 -17.96 -16.42
CA THR A 107 -6.30 -18.55 -17.68
C THR A 107 -6.05 -20.05 -17.60
N ILE A 108 -5.65 -20.59 -16.44
CA ILE A 108 -5.10 -21.96 -16.32
C ILE A 108 -5.85 -22.81 -15.28
N PHE A 109 -6.88 -22.30 -14.59
CA PHE A 109 -7.52 -23.00 -13.47
C PHE A 109 -7.96 -24.44 -13.76
N LEU A 110 -8.53 -24.72 -14.95
CA LEU A 110 -8.96 -26.07 -15.33
C LEU A 110 -7.77 -27.00 -15.66
N LYS A 111 -6.65 -26.46 -16.15
CA LYS A 111 -5.42 -27.21 -16.46
C LYS A 111 -4.49 -27.38 -15.25
N MET A 112 -4.73 -26.63 -14.18
CA MET A 112 -3.87 -26.64 -13.00
C MET A 112 -4.03 -27.96 -12.24
N SER A 113 -2.91 -28.60 -11.90
CA SER A 113 -2.89 -29.86 -11.16
C SER A 113 -3.68 -29.72 -9.84
N MET A 114 -4.41 -30.78 -9.48
CA MET A 114 -5.15 -30.85 -8.21
C MET A 114 -4.24 -30.61 -7.01
N PHE A 115 -2.96 -31.01 -7.11
CA PHE A 115 -1.96 -30.77 -6.08
C PHE A 115 -1.72 -29.27 -5.82
N SER A 116 -1.61 -28.46 -6.88
CA SER A 116 -1.38 -27.01 -6.75
C SER A 116 -2.56 -26.30 -6.09
N LYS A 117 -3.80 -26.69 -6.45
CA LYS A 117 -5.01 -26.18 -5.80
C LYS A 117 -5.04 -26.52 -4.31
N TRP A 118 -4.65 -27.75 -3.98
CA TRP A 118 -4.62 -28.22 -2.59
C TRP A 118 -3.57 -27.47 -1.76
N MET A 119 -2.38 -27.23 -2.30
CA MET A 119 -1.34 -26.44 -1.62
C MET A 119 -1.79 -25.00 -1.34
N CYS A 120 -2.45 -24.34 -2.31
CA CYS A 120 -3.00 -23.01 -2.08
C CYS A 120 -4.12 -23.00 -1.02
N PHE A 121 -4.95 -24.05 -0.99
CA PHE A 121 -5.99 -24.19 0.01
C PHE A 121 -5.41 -24.36 1.42
N VAL A 122 -4.38 -25.21 1.58
CA VAL A 122 -3.66 -25.38 2.85
C VAL A 122 -2.99 -24.08 3.27
N PHE A 123 -2.37 -23.36 2.33
CA PHE A 123 -1.78 -22.05 2.60
C PHE A 123 -2.83 -21.05 3.15
N LEU A 124 -4.01 -20.95 2.52
CA LEU A 124 -5.12 -20.12 3.02
C LEU A 124 -5.62 -20.55 4.41
N LEU A 125 -5.66 -21.85 4.69
CA LEU A 125 -6.05 -22.33 6.02
C LEU A 125 -5.05 -21.91 7.10
N ILE A 126 -3.75 -21.95 6.80
CA ILE A 126 -2.70 -21.50 7.73
C ILE A 126 -2.85 -20.00 8.02
N LEU A 127 -3.13 -19.18 6.99
CA LEU A 127 -3.36 -17.74 7.12
C LEU A 127 -4.54 -17.43 8.06
N ILE A 128 -5.68 -18.07 7.80
CA ILE A 128 -6.89 -17.89 8.61
C ILE A 128 -6.67 -18.40 10.04
N GLY A 129 -5.98 -19.53 10.20
CA GLY A 129 -5.64 -20.10 11.49
C GLY A 129 -4.72 -19.20 12.32
N GLY A 130 -3.69 -18.61 11.70
CA GLY A 130 -2.80 -17.65 12.34
C GLY A 130 -3.52 -16.38 12.80
N LEU A 131 -4.39 -15.84 11.94
CA LEU A 131 -5.21 -14.68 12.32
C LEU A 131 -6.17 -15.00 13.47
N PHE A 132 -6.81 -16.17 13.45
CA PHE A 132 -7.71 -16.60 14.52
C PHE A 132 -6.99 -16.78 15.85
N HIS A 133 -5.78 -17.33 15.82
CA HIS A 133 -4.92 -17.45 17.01
C HIS A 133 -4.61 -16.07 17.60
N GLU A 134 -4.21 -15.11 16.78
CA GLU A 134 -3.87 -13.75 17.22
C GLU A 134 -5.07 -13.00 17.81
N ILE A 135 -6.27 -13.20 17.25
CA ILE A 135 -7.51 -12.65 17.80
C ILE A 135 -7.80 -13.24 19.19
N ASN A 136 -7.61 -14.54 19.38
CA ASN A 136 -7.86 -15.20 20.67
C ASN A 136 -6.89 -14.78 21.78
N GLU A 137 -5.66 -14.39 21.42
CA GLU A 137 -4.68 -13.78 22.34
C GLU A 137 -5.06 -12.34 22.76
N GLY A 138 -6.07 -11.74 22.13
CA GLY A 138 -6.59 -10.42 22.49
C GLY A 138 -5.62 -9.27 22.16
N SER A 139 -4.59 -9.50 21.36
CA SER A 139 -3.63 -8.46 20.95
C SER A 139 -4.27 -7.36 20.09
N LEU A 140 -5.41 -7.69 19.46
CA LEU A 140 -6.20 -6.81 18.59
C LEU A 140 -7.37 -6.14 19.32
N GLU A 141 -7.64 -6.47 20.59
CA GLU A 141 -8.73 -5.87 21.34
C GLU A 141 -8.36 -4.49 21.91
N TRP A 142 -9.27 -3.54 21.71
CA TRP A 142 -9.17 -2.20 22.26
C TRP A 142 -10.04 -2.13 23.51
N LYS A 143 -9.42 -2.28 24.69
CA LYS A 143 -10.05 -1.81 25.92
C LYS A 143 -9.79 -0.31 26.06
N TYR A 144 -10.88 0.43 26.30
CA TYR A 144 -10.86 1.80 26.80
C TYR A 144 -10.01 1.90 28.07
#